data_AF-A0A537PTB4-F1
#
_entry.id   AF-A0A537PTB4-F1
#
_cell.length_a   1.000
_cell.length_b   1.000
_cell.length_c   1.000
_cell.angle_alpha   90.00
_cell.angle_beta   90.00
_cell.angle_gamma   90.00
#
_symmetry.space_group_name_H-M   'P 1'
#
loop_
_entity.id
_entity.type
_entity.pdbx_description
1 polymer ?
#
loop_
_entity_poly.entity_id
_entity_poly.type
_entity_poly.pdbx_seq_one_letter_code
_entity_poly.pdbx_strand_id
1 'polypeptide(L)'
;MHSPERRGAHLRAHTPGRMANWDLVRIFLEVARIGSFRAAAEQLNMSANFLSKRISLLERAYKTTLMTRHVDGIRLTREGLQVLEAAKRMEEASFGLDCTLNQATPSLSGEVRIAVTEGLGTFWLAPRLVEFQRAYPGLLVDLKCEMREADVMRLEADLAVQLEHPDQPDLKRIKIGRLHIMPFVSPSYVEVYGMPKNADDIRQNHRVVLQDAEQTKAKEMYEKYAAGREQVGFVAMRNNVSTAHLWSIAKGAGIGWLPTYVPALGDPLIPLDIGVQFQLDIWLTYHPDAKKIARVRQLIDWTVQSFDGRKYPWFSDEFVHPKDLQKAYKEAEPLVNLFAGFKKVSRPKIVPIYPNRASGTDR
;
A
#
# COMPACT_ATOMS: atom_id res chain seq x y z
N MET A 1 -48.22 -46.33 -50.97
CA MET A 1 -47.07 -45.54 -51.44
C MET A 1 -47.12 -44.17 -50.78
N HIS A 2 -46.02 -43.77 -50.14
CA HIS A 2 -45.59 -42.40 -49.76
C HIS A 2 -46.33 -41.58 -48.68
N SER A 3 -45.60 -41.37 -47.57
CA SER A 3 -45.65 -40.27 -46.56
C SER A 3 -45.15 -38.93 -47.17
N PRO A 4 -45.00 -37.76 -46.47
CA PRO A 4 -45.22 -37.44 -45.05
C PRO A 4 -45.76 -36.02 -44.68
N GLU A 5 -46.19 -35.91 -43.42
CA GLU A 5 -45.91 -34.91 -42.36
C GLU A 5 -45.70 -33.40 -42.68
N ARG A 6 -46.56 -32.56 -42.06
CA ARG A 6 -46.27 -31.14 -41.77
C ARG A 6 -45.51 -31.01 -40.45
N ARG A 7 -44.24 -30.58 -40.52
CA ARG A 7 -43.42 -30.22 -39.36
C ARG A 7 -43.82 -28.86 -38.80
N GLY A 8 -44.13 -28.83 -37.51
CA GLY A 8 -44.12 -27.63 -36.70
C GLY A 8 -42.70 -27.09 -36.55
N ALA A 9 -42.56 -25.76 -36.65
CA ALA A 9 -41.32 -25.05 -36.41
C ALA A 9 -40.99 -25.10 -34.91
N HIS A 10 -40.15 -26.05 -34.52
CA HIS A 10 -39.45 -25.98 -33.23
C HIS A 10 -38.35 -24.91 -33.32
N LEU A 11 -38.51 -23.84 -32.54
CA LEU A 11 -37.40 -23.02 -32.07
C LEU A 11 -36.35 -23.97 -31.46
N ARG A 12 -35.22 -24.13 -32.15
CA ARG A 12 -34.08 -24.86 -31.60
C ARG A 12 -33.54 -24.07 -30.43
N ALA A 13 -33.72 -24.59 -29.22
CA ALA A 13 -32.99 -24.16 -28.05
C ALA A 13 -31.49 -24.19 -28.36
N HIS A 14 -30.81 -23.06 -28.21
CA HIS A 14 -29.35 -22.99 -28.24
C HIS A 14 -28.82 -23.83 -27.07
N THR A 15 -28.11 -24.92 -27.37
CA THR A 15 -27.28 -25.61 -26.38
C THR A 15 -26.30 -24.59 -25.79
N PRO A 16 -26.17 -24.41 -24.46
CA PRO A 16 -25.22 -23.47 -23.86
C PRO A 16 -23.80 -24.04 -23.98
N GLY A 17 -23.24 -24.00 -25.18
CA GLY A 17 -21.86 -24.33 -25.47
C GLY A 17 -20.98 -23.10 -25.27
N ARG A 18 -19.97 -23.24 -24.40
CA ARG A 18 -18.84 -22.30 -24.23
C ARG A 18 -19.21 -20.88 -23.81
N MET A 19 -19.61 -20.70 -22.56
CA MET A 19 -19.38 -19.42 -21.89
C MET A 19 -18.12 -19.54 -21.03
N ALA A 20 -17.13 -18.68 -21.29
CA ALA A 20 -15.98 -18.51 -20.41
C ALA A 20 -16.52 -18.10 -19.03
N ASN A 21 -16.37 -18.96 -18.02
CA ASN A 21 -16.73 -18.59 -16.66
C ASN A 21 -15.71 -17.57 -16.16
N TRP A 22 -16.12 -16.31 -16.07
CA TRP A 22 -15.26 -15.20 -15.69
C TRP A 22 -14.54 -15.44 -14.35
N ASP A 23 -15.22 -16.01 -13.35
CA ASP A 23 -14.59 -16.30 -12.05
C ASP A 23 -13.43 -17.30 -12.19
N LEU A 24 -13.58 -18.30 -13.06
CA LEU A 24 -12.51 -19.26 -13.33
C LEU A 24 -11.35 -18.61 -14.10
N VAL A 25 -11.66 -17.73 -15.05
CA VAL A 25 -10.65 -16.96 -15.82
C VAL A 25 -9.87 -16.02 -14.91
N ARG A 26 -10.54 -15.33 -13.99
CA ARG A 26 -9.91 -14.46 -12.98
C ARG A 26 -8.99 -15.25 -12.06
N ILE A 27 -9.44 -16.40 -11.55
CA ILE A 27 -8.58 -17.28 -10.73
C ILE A 27 -7.33 -17.74 -11.50
N PHE A 28 -7.48 -18.09 -12.79
CA PHE A 28 -6.35 -18.45 -13.63
C PHE A 28 -5.37 -17.28 -13.84
N LEU A 29 -5.89 -16.08 -14.15
CA LEU A 29 -5.10 -14.87 -14.32
C LEU A 29 -4.27 -14.57 -13.06
N GLU A 30 -4.87 -14.76 -11.89
CA GLU A 30 -4.21 -14.50 -10.62
C GLU A 30 -3.11 -15.49 -10.27
N VAL A 31 -3.38 -16.77 -10.49
CA VAL A 31 -2.36 -17.79 -10.27
C VAL A 31 -1.22 -17.64 -11.30
N ALA A 32 -1.52 -17.12 -12.50
CA ALA A 32 -0.52 -16.86 -13.54
C ALA A 32 0.40 -15.69 -13.17
N ARG A 33 -0.15 -14.61 -12.61
CA ARG A 33 0.61 -13.43 -12.14
C ARG A 33 1.55 -13.79 -11.00
N ILE A 34 1.06 -14.54 -10.02
CA ILE A 34 1.81 -14.88 -8.80
C ILE A 34 2.83 -16.00 -9.05
N GLY A 35 2.57 -16.88 -10.02
CA GLY A 35 3.47 -17.99 -10.34
C GLY A 35 3.53 -19.09 -9.27
N SER A 36 2.66 -19.06 -8.25
CA SER A 36 2.61 -20.07 -7.18
C SER A 36 1.20 -20.26 -6.65
N PHE A 37 0.75 -21.52 -6.58
CA PHE A 37 -0.57 -21.86 -6.01
C PHE A 37 -0.65 -21.55 -4.52
N ARG A 38 0.49 -21.63 -3.81
CA ARG A 38 0.54 -21.39 -2.38
C ARG A 38 0.47 -19.89 -2.07
N ALA A 39 1.29 -19.09 -2.75
CA ALA A 39 1.25 -17.64 -2.59
C ALA A 39 -0.10 -17.08 -3.09
N ALA A 40 -0.65 -17.61 -4.18
CA ALA A 40 -1.98 -17.23 -4.65
C ALA A 40 -3.10 -17.60 -3.66
N ALA A 41 -2.99 -18.75 -2.99
CA ALA A 41 -3.92 -19.16 -1.96
C ALA A 41 -3.90 -18.22 -0.75
N GLU A 42 -2.71 -17.85 -0.28
CA GLU A 42 -2.53 -16.87 0.80
C GLU A 42 -3.09 -15.50 0.40
N GLN A 43 -2.78 -15.01 -0.81
CA GLN A 43 -3.25 -13.70 -1.29
C GLN A 43 -4.75 -13.62 -1.56
N LEU A 44 -5.38 -14.72 -2.02
CA LEU A 44 -6.82 -14.78 -2.29
C LEU A 44 -7.64 -15.22 -1.06
N ASN A 45 -7.00 -15.47 0.08
CA ASN A 45 -7.61 -16.04 1.29
C ASN A 45 -8.43 -17.32 0.98
N MET A 46 -7.86 -18.20 0.15
CA MET A 46 -8.45 -19.47 -0.29
C MET A 46 -7.47 -20.62 -0.07
N SER A 47 -7.93 -21.88 -0.09
CA SER A 47 -7.01 -23.02 -0.04
C SER A 47 -6.37 -23.29 -1.41
N ALA A 48 -5.09 -23.69 -1.43
CA ALA A 48 -4.40 -24.07 -2.67
C ALA A 48 -5.10 -25.22 -3.41
N ASN A 49 -5.74 -26.14 -2.66
CA ASN A 49 -6.56 -27.21 -3.22
C ASN A 49 -7.82 -26.67 -3.93
N PHE A 50 -8.45 -25.62 -3.39
CA PHE A 50 -9.58 -24.98 -4.04
C PHE A 50 -9.16 -24.28 -5.34
N LEU A 51 -8.08 -23.50 -5.32
CA LEU A 51 -7.57 -22.84 -6.53
C LEU A 51 -7.17 -23.85 -7.62
N SER A 52 -6.47 -24.92 -7.24
CA SER A 52 -6.10 -25.98 -8.18
C SER A 52 -7.32 -26.64 -8.82
N LYS A 53 -8.37 -26.93 -8.04
CA LYS A 53 -9.64 -27.48 -8.56
C LYS A 53 -10.33 -26.53 -9.54
N ARG A 54 -10.30 -25.22 -9.26
CA ARG A 54 -10.89 -24.18 -10.13
C ARG A 54 -10.15 -24.06 -11.46
N ILE A 55 -8.82 -24.10 -11.45
CA ILE A 55 -8.02 -24.13 -12.68
C ILE A 55 -8.28 -25.42 -13.47
N SER A 56 -8.33 -26.58 -12.82
CA SER A 56 -8.68 -27.83 -13.50
C SER A 56 -10.11 -27.84 -14.07
N LEU A 57 -11.05 -27.04 -13.54
CA LEU A 57 -12.37 -26.84 -14.15
C LEU A 57 -12.25 -26.00 -15.43
N LEU A 58 -11.44 -24.94 -15.42
CA LEU A 58 -11.17 -24.11 -16.59
C LEU A 58 -10.49 -24.92 -17.70
N GLU A 59 -9.43 -25.67 -17.36
CA GLU A 59 -8.70 -26.54 -18.29
C GLU A 59 -9.61 -27.62 -18.90
N ARG A 60 -10.49 -28.23 -18.09
CA ARG A 60 -11.48 -29.19 -18.59
C ARG A 60 -12.51 -28.55 -19.51
N ALA A 61 -12.95 -27.33 -19.22
CA ALA A 61 -13.90 -26.61 -20.06
C ALA A 61 -13.30 -26.30 -21.45
N TYR A 62 -12.00 -25.97 -21.50
CA TYR A 62 -11.29 -25.71 -22.75
C TYR A 62 -10.61 -26.94 -23.37
N LYS A 63 -10.58 -28.08 -22.66
CA LYS A 63 -9.89 -29.32 -23.04
C LYS A 63 -8.40 -29.14 -23.31
N THR A 64 -7.76 -28.25 -22.54
CA THR A 64 -6.36 -27.87 -22.70
C THR A 64 -5.72 -27.64 -21.34
N THR A 65 -4.49 -28.10 -21.17
CA THR A 65 -3.66 -27.75 -20.01
C THR A 65 -3.11 -26.34 -20.20
N LEU A 66 -3.40 -25.45 -19.26
CA LEU A 66 -2.97 -24.04 -19.30
C LEU A 66 -1.76 -23.81 -18.39
N MET A 67 -1.62 -24.62 -17.34
CA MET A 67 -0.57 -24.48 -16.33
C MET A 67 0.07 -25.83 -16.00
N THR A 68 1.39 -25.83 -15.80
CA THR A 68 2.14 -26.98 -15.30
C THR A 68 2.86 -26.61 -14.02
N ARG A 69 2.94 -27.58 -13.09
CA ARG A 69 3.72 -27.43 -11.85
C ARG A 69 5.18 -27.76 -12.13
N HIS A 70 6.08 -26.93 -11.62
CA HIS A 70 7.52 -27.09 -11.66
C HIS A 70 8.09 -27.00 -10.24
N VAL A 71 9.35 -27.40 -10.06
CA VAL A 71 10.05 -27.36 -8.77
C VAL A 71 10.12 -25.94 -8.20
N ASP A 72 10.15 -24.94 -9.09
CA ASP A 72 10.29 -23.52 -8.75
C ASP A 72 8.95 -22.74 -8.80
N GLY A 73 7.81 -23.42 -8.96
CA GLY A 73 6.50 -22.79 -9.02
C GLY A 73 5.64 -23.26 -10.19
N ILE A 74 4.91 -22.33 -10.82
CA ILE A 74 3.98 -22.60 -11.92
C ILE A 74 4.56 -22.04 -13.22
N ARG A 75 4.43 -22.80 -14.31
CA ARG A 75 4.70 -22.31 -15.67
C ARG A 75 3.45 -22.41 -16.53
N LEU A 76 3.24 -21.39 -17.36
CA LEU A 76 2.19 -21.41 -18.38
C LEU A 76 2.61 -22.29 -19.56
N THR A 77 1.65 -23.03 -20.12
CA THR A 77 1.83 -23.68 -21.42
C THR A 77 1.74 -22.62 -22.53
N ARG A 78 2.04 -23.03 -23.78
CA ARG A 78 1.86 -22.14 -24.94
C ARG A 78 0.41 -21.67 -25.07
N GLU A 79 -0.52 -22.57 -24.85
CA GLU A 79 -1.95 -22.29 -24.83
C GLU A 79 -2.33 -21.44 -23.61
N GLY A 80 -1.71 -21.70 -22.45
CA GLY A 80 -1.81 -20.87 -21.25
C GLY A 80 -1.43 -19.41 -21.49
N LEU A 81 -0.35 -19.15 -22.23
CA LEU A 81 0.05 -17.79 -22.62
C LEU A 81 -0.99 -17.11 -23.53
N GLN A 82 -1.59 -17.85 -24.46
CA GLN A 82 -2.64 -17.30 -25.33
C GLN A 82 -3.92 -17.00 -24.54
N VAL A 83 -4.29 -17.88 -23.62
CA VAL A 83 -5.43 -17.67 -22.71
C VAL A 83 -5.15 -16.53 -21.74
N LEU A 84 -3.90 -16.33 -21.31
CA LEU A 84 -3.51 -15.19 -20.47
C LEU A 84 -3.81 -13.86 -21.18
N GLU A 85 -3.40 -13.71 -22.44
CA GLU A 85 -3.67 -12.49 -23.22
C GLU A 85 -5.16 -12.29 -23.52
N ALA A 86 -5.93 -13.37 -23.66
CA ALA A 86 -7.39 -13.28 -23.74
C ALA A 86 -8.02 -12.89 -22.39
N ALA A 87 -7.52 -13.45 -21.28
CA ALA A 87 -7.99 -13.18 -19.93
C ALA A 87 -7.75 -11.72 -19.52
N LYS A 88 -6.57 -11.17 -19.84
CA LYS A 88 -6.27 -9.73 -19.65
C LYS A 88 -7.28 -8.84 -20.38
N ARG A 89 -7.55 -9.12 -21.66
CA ARG A 89 -8.55 -8.35 -22.43
C ARG A 89 -9.97 -8.50 -21.88
N MET A 90 -10.31 -9.66 -21.32
CA MET A 90 -11.59 -9.85 -20.62
C MET A 90 -11.65 -9.04 -19.32
N GLU A 91 -10.53 -8.95 -18.58
CA GLU A 91 -10.39 -8.08 -17.40
C GLU A 91 -10.57 -6.61 -17.77
N GLU A 92 -9.85 -6.13 -18.80
CA GLU A 92 -10.00 -4.79 -19.36
C GLU A 92 -11.45 -4.50 -19.78
N ALA A 93 -12.10 -5.45 -20.47
CA ALA A 93 -13.49 -5.30 -20.87
C ALA A 93 -14.45 -5.26 -19.66
N SER A 94 -14.13 -5.98 -18.57
CA SER A 94 -14.87 -5.90 -17.31
C SER A 94 -14.76 -4.49 -16.70
N PHE A 95 -13.57 -3.88 -16.69
CA PHE A 95 -13.42 -2.45 -16.32
C PHE A 95 -14.26 -1.54 -17.24
N GLY A 96 -14.35 -1.88 -18.52
CA GLY A 96 -15.17 -1.17 -19.51
C GLY A 96 -16.69 -1.21 -19.24
N LEU A 97 -17.21 -2.27 -18.62
CA LEU A 97 -18.63 -2.37 -18.25
C LEU A 97 -19.01 -1.34 -17.19
N ASP A 98 -18.19 -1.19 -16.15
CA ASP A 98 -18.36 -0.15 -15.13
C ASP A 98 -18.24 1.24 -15.75
N CYS A 99 -17.33 1.43 -16.70
CA CYS A 99 -17.22 2.70 -17.44
C CYS A 99 -18.48 3.00 -18.26
N THR A 100 -19.06 2.01 -18.92
CA THR A 100 -20.21 2.16 -19.83
C THR A 100 -21.48 2.53 -19.07
N LEU A 101 -21.72 1.89 -17.91
CA LEU A 101 -22.86 2.22 -17.04
C LEU A 101 -22.75 3.64 -16.46
N ASN A 102 -21.53 4.14 -16.24
CA ASN A 102 -21.28 5.49 -15.71
C ASN A 102 -21.26 6.61 -16.79
N GLN A 103 -21.18 6.27 -18.08
CA GLN A 103 -21.23 7.25 -19.17
C GLN A 103 -22.65 7.77 -19.48
N ALA A 104 -23.69 7.02 -19.12
CA ALA A 104 -25.08 7.40 -19.37
C ALA A 104 -25.56 8.59 -18.52
N THR A 105 -24.89 8.87 -17.39
CA THR A 105 -25.05 10.10 -16.61
C THR A 105 -23.77 10.31 -15.79
N PRO A 106 -22.89 11.27 -16.14
CA PRO A 106 -21.70 11.55 -15.34
C PRO A 106 -22.13 12.09 -13.97
N SER A 107 -22.27 11.19 -13.01
CA SER A 107 -22.56 11.52 -11.62
C SER A 107 -21.26 11.49 -10.83
N LEU A 108 -21.01 12.56 -10.05
CA LEU A 108 -19.97 12.59 -9.02
C LEU A 108 -20.49 11.91 -7.74
N SER A 109 -21.10 10.74 -7.91
CA SER A 109 -21.65 9.93 -6.83
C SER A 109 -21.29 8.46 -6.99
N GLY A 110 -21.28 7.73 -5.89
CA GLY A 110 -20.92 6.31 -5.84
C GLY A 110 -19.60 6.07 -5.10
N GLU A 111 -19.08 4.85 -5.21
CA GLU A 111 -17.87 4.44 -4.52
C GLU A 111 -16.61 4.72 -5.37
N VAL A 112 -15.56 5.16 -4.69
CA VAL A 112 -14.19 5.22 -5.21
C VAL A 112 -13.22 4.58 -4.22
N ARG A 113 -12.29 3.78 -4.72
CA ARG A 113 -11.37 2.98 -3.90
C ARG A 113 -9.93 3.41 -4.13
N ILE A 114 -9.20 3.72 -3.06
CA ILE A 114 -7.78 4.06 -3.09
C ILE A 114 -7.01 3.15 -2.15
N ALA A 115 -6.01 2.47 -2.70
CA ALA A 115 -5.04 1.74 -1.91
C ALA A 115 -3.77 2.57 -1.70
N VAL A 116 -3.17 2.49 -0.52
CA VAL A 116 -1.98 3.27 -0.17
C VAL A 116 -1.20 2.58 0.94
N THR A 117 0.10 2.84 1.00
CA THR A 117 0.96 2.41 2.12
C THR A 117 0.38 2.87 3.46
N GLU A 118 0.46 2.05 4.52
CA GLU A 118 -0.17 2.38 5.80
C GLU A 118 0.29 3.74 6.35
N GLY A 119 1.58 4.06 6.23
CA GLY A 119 2.11 5.35 6.68
C GLY A 119 1.53 6.56 5.94
N LEU A 120 1.46 6.52 4.60
CA LEU A 120 0.88 7.62 3.82
C LEU A 120 -0.65 7.66 3.97
N GLY A 121 -1.31 6.51 4.04
CA GLY A 121 -2.75 6.43 4.24
C GLY A 121 -3.18 7.01 5.59
N THR A 122 -2.58 6.53 6.68
CA THR A 122 -2.91 6.93 8.04
C THR A 122 -2.52 8.39 8.32
N PHE A 123 -1.29 8.79 7.98
CA PHE A 123 -0.75 10.07 8.42
C PHE A 123 -0.93 11.22 7.42
N TRP A 124 -1.13 10.90 6.13
CA TRP A 124 -1.16 11.91 5.09
C TRP A 124 -2.52 12.05 4.40
N LEU A 125 -3.05 10.96 3.84
CA LEU A 125 -4.27 10.99 3.03
C LEU A 125 -5.55 11.02 3.87
N ALA A 126 -5.70 10.14 4.87
CA ALA A 126 -6.92 10.08 5.68
C ALA A 126 -7.33 11.43 6.29
N PRO A 127 -6.40 12.24 6.86
CA PRO A 127 -6.76 13.56 7.37
C PRO A 127 -7.27 14.54 6.30
N ARG A 128 -6.79 14.42 5.05
CA ARG A 128 -7.14 15.29 3.93
C ARG A 128 -8.38 14.81 3.17
N LEU A 129 -8.65 13.52 3.21
CA LEU A 129 -9.86 12.93 2.62
C LEU A 129 -11.14 13.49 3.24
N VAL A 130 -11.08 14.01 4.47
CA VAL A 130 -12.22 14.71 5.10
C VAL A 130 -12.62 15.94 4.28
N GLU A 131 -11.67 16.73 3.79
CA GLU A 131 -11.97 17.90 2.95
C GLU A 131 -12.46 17.49 1.57
N PHE A 132 -11.85 16.45 0.99
CA PHE A 132 -12.33 15.85 -0.25
C PHE A 132 -13.79 15.38 -0.13
N GLN A 133 -14.13 14.66 0.95
CA GLN A 133 -15.49 14.17 1.18
C GLN A 133 -16.49 15.32 1.37
N ARG A 134 -16.09 16.42 2.03
CA ARG A 134 -16.93 17.62 2.14
C ARG A 134 -17.20 18.27 0.78
N ALA A 135 -16.21 18.28 -0.12
CA ALA A 135 -16.37 18.80 -1.47
C ALA A 135 -17.24 17.86 -2.36
N TYR A 136 -17.20 16.55 -2.09
CA TYR A 136 -17.91 15.53 -2.87
C TYR A 136 -18.73 14.59 -1.96
N PRO A 137 -19.81 15.08 -1.33
CA PRO A 137 -20.56 14.31 -0.32
C PRO A 137 -21.31 13.09 -0.89
N GLY A 138 -21.53 13.05 -2.21
CA GLY A 138 -22.11 11.90 -2.90
C GLY A 138 -21.14 10.74 -3.11
N LEU A 139 -19.85 10.92 -2.81
CA LEU A 139 -18.84 9.88 -2.92
C LEU A 139 -18.65 9.13 -1.60
N LEU A 140 -18.65 7.80 -1.69
CA LEU A 140 -18.09 6.93 -0.67
C LEU A 140 -16.62 6.70 -1.05
N VAL A 141 -15.70 7.10 -0.16
CA VAL A 141 -14.27 6.83 -0.35
C VAL A 141 -13.88 5.61 0.49
N ASP A 142 -13.49 4.53 -0.18
CA ASP A 142 -12.89 3.36 0.44
C ASP A 142 -11.36 3.51 0.43
N LEU A 143 -10.79 3.84 1.60
CA LEU A 143 -9.36 3.98 1.80
C LEU A 143 -8.79 2.68 2.37
N LYS A 144 -7.95 2.00 1.59
CA LYS A 144 -7.24 0.79 2.01
C LYS A 144 -5.79 1.12 2.33
N CYS A 145 -5.46 1.10 3.61
CA CYS A 145 -4.11 1.25 4.12
C CYS A 145 -3.45 -0.14 4.22
N GLU A 146 -2.65 -0.51 3.23
CA GLU A 146 -1.99 -1.82 3.19
C GLU A 146 -0.48 -1.65 2.99
N MET A 147 0.32 -2.52 3.64
CA MET A 147 1.79 -2.50 3.53
C MET A 147 2.34 -3.40 2.41
N ARG A 148 1.44 -4.11 1.72
CA ARG A 148 1.74 -4.93 0.54
C ARG A 148 1.39 -4.16 -0.73
N GLU A 149 1.95 -4.55 -1.87
CA GLU A 149 1.50 -4.02 -3.16
C GLU A 149 0.00 -4.27 -3.34
N ALA A 150 -0.75 -3.20 -3.58
CA ALA A 150 -2.16 -3.31 -3.91
C ALA A 150 -2.29 -3.68 -5.39
N ASP A 151 -3.06 -4.72 -5.66
CA ASP A 151 -3.30 -5.17 -7.02
C ASP A 151 -4.44 -4.36 -7.65
N VAL A 152 -4.05 -3.28 -8.34
CA VAL A 152 -4.97 -2.42 -9.10
C VAL A 152 -5.63 -3.18 -10.25
N MET A 153 -4.98 -4.21 -10.81
CA MET A 153 -5.54 -5.01 -11.89
C MET A 153 -6.71 -5.88 -11.41
N ARG A 154 -6.70 -6.31 -10.14
CA ARG A 154 -7.75 -7.12 -9.51
C ARG A 154 -9.08 -6.41 -9.21
N LEU A 155 -9.24 -5.14 -9.55
CA LEU A 155 -10.37 -4.29 -9.12
C LEU A 155 -10.45 -4.11 -7.58
N GLU A 156 -9.38 -4.43 -6.85
CA GLU A 156 -9.33 -4.23 -5.39
C GLU A 156 -9.24 -2.73 -5.03
N ALA A 157 -8.79 -1.90 -5.96
CA ALA A 157 -8.78 -0.43 -5.88
C ALA A 157 -8.90 0.23 -7.28
N ASP A 158 -9.41 1.46 -7.35
CA ASP A 158 -9.45 2.27 -8.58
C ASP A 158 -8.09 2.92 -8.89
N LEU A 159 -7.34 3.25 -7.84
CA LEU A 159 -5.95 3.71 -7.90
C LEU A 159 -5.15 3.22 -6.68
N ALA A 160 -3.83 3.11 -6.83
CA ALA A 160 -2.92 2.84 -5.73
C ALA A 160 -1.78 3.86 -5.64
N VAL A 161 -1.36 4.16 -4.40
CA VAL A 161 -0.19 4.99 -4.07
C VAL A 161 0.88 4.11 -3.43
N GLN A 162 2.01 3.96 -4.10
CA GLN A 162 3.08 3.02 -3.76
C GLN A 162 4.43 3.73 -3.67
N LEU A 163 5.39 3.12 -2.95
CA LEU A 163 6.75 3.64 -2.75
C LEU A 163 7.82 2.91 -3.59
N GLU A 164 7.40 1.88 -4.31
CA GLU A 164 8.22 1.12 -5.24
C GLU A 164 7.74 1.37 -6.66
N HIS A 165 8.67 1.25 -7.60
CA HIS A 165 8.33 1.41 -9.01
C HIS A 165 7.47 0.23 -9.44
N PRO A 166 6.24 0.46 -9.93
CA PRO A 166 5.34 -0.62 -10.29
C PRO A 166 5.76 -1.27 -11.62
N ASP A 167 5.89 -2.60 -11.63
CA ASP A 167 6.41 -3.36 -12.79
C ASP A 167 5.33 -3.78 -13.80
N GLN A 168 4.07 -3.50 -13.51
CA GLN A 168 2.94 -3.90 -14.35
C GLN A 168 2.81 -2.97 -15.59
N PRO A 169 2.94 -3.50 -16.82
CA PRO A 169 2.97 -2.67 -18.03
C PRO A 169 1.60 -2.08 -18.42
N ASP A 170 0.51 -2.74 -18.01
CA ASP A 170 -0.86 -2.40 -18.41
C ASP A 170 -1.46 -1.24 -17.57
N LEU A 171 -0.77 -0.84 -16.50
CA LEU A 171 -1.16 0.27 -15.64
C LEU A 171 -0.55 1.59 -16.09
N LYS A 172 -1.33 2.68 -15.95
CA LYS A 172 -0.76 4.02 -16.00
C LYS A 172 0.00 4.29 -14.71
N ARG A 173 1.21 4.82 -14.83
CA ARG A 173 2.13 5.07 -13.71
C ARG A 173 2.60 6.51 -13.75
N ILE A 174 2.49 7.21 -12.63
CA ILE A 174 2.87 8.61 -12.51
C ILE A 174 3.65 8.79 -11.21
N LYS A 175 4.86 9.34 -11.28
CA LYS A 175 5.53 9.83 -10.07
C LYS A 175 4.82 11.10 -9.60
N ILE A 176 4.24 11.05 -8.40
CA ILE A 176 3.45 12.16 -7.82
C ILE A 176 4.19 12.92 -6.73
N GLY A 177 5.32 12.40 -6.24
CA GLY A 177 6.15 13.06 -5.25
C GLY A 177 7.36 12.23 -4.88
N ARG A 178 8.16 12.74 -3.94
CA ARG A 178 9.31 12.03 -3.37
C ARG A 178 9.26 12.10 -1.85
N LEU A 179 9.34 10.95 -1.21
CA LEU A 179 9.41 10.81 0.23
C LEU A 179 10.87 10.83 0.68
N HIS A 180 11.22 11.77 1.57
CA HIS A 180 12.55 11.82 2.19
C HIS A 180 12.48 11.21 3.58
N ILE A 181 13.44 10.34 3.90
CA ILE A 181 13.48 9.60 5.16
C ILE A 181 14.82 9.84 5.86
N MET A 182 14.77 10.15 7.15
CA MET A 182 15.96 10.39 7.98
C MET A 182 15.74 9.86 9.40
N PRO A 183 16.80 9.74 10.23
CA PRO A 183 16.68 9.21 11.57
C PRO A 183 16.14 10.25 12.55
N PHE A 184 15.29 9.80 13.47
CA PHE A 184 14.70 10.58 14.55
C PHE A 184 14.86 9.87 15.88
N VAL A 185 14.87 10.66 16.95
CA VAL A 185 14.92 10.19 18.34
C VAL A 185 13.97 11.01 19.20
N SER A 186 13.40 10.42 20.25
CA SER A 186 12.57 11.16 21.20
C SER A 186 13.40 11.83 22.31
N PRO A 187 12.92 12.95 22.88
CA PRO A 187 13.56 13.57 24.04
C PRO A 187 13.72 12.62 25.22
N SER A 188 12.71 11.79 25.51
CA SER A 188 12.77 10.81 26.61
C SER A 188 13.82 9.73 26.41
N TYR A 189 14.14 9.37 25.15
CA TYR A 189 15.26 8.47 24.88
C TYR A 189 16.60 9.15 25.18
N VAL A 190 16.76 10.41 24.75
CA VAL A 190 17.97 11.21 24.97
C VAL A 190 18.24 11.44 26.45
N GLU A 191 17.20 11.59 27.27
CA GLU A 191 17.33 11.72 28.74
C GLU A 191 17.98 10.48 29.39
N VAL A 192 17.75 9.30 28.83
CA VAL A 192 18.23 8.01 29.39
C VAL A 192 19.55 7.58 28.76
N TYR A 193 19.69 7.72 27.43
CA TYR A 193 20.79 7.15 26.65
C TYR A 193 21.76 8.21 26.09
N GLY A 194 21.44 9.51 26.24
CA GLY A 194 22.20 10.61 25.67
C GLY A 194 21.90 10.86 24.19
N MET A 195 22.42 11.97 23.65
CA MET A 195 22.25 12.33 22.24
C MET A 195 23.25 11.55 21.37
N PRO A 196 22.80 10.84 20.32
CA PRO A 196 23.69 10.18 19.37
C PRO A 196 24.56 11.18 18.62
N LYS A 197 25.86 10.90 18.53
CA LYS A 197 26.82 11.82 17.89
C LYS A 197 26.97 11.59 16.39
N ASN A 198 26.93 10.34 15.95
CA ASN A 198 27.12 9.92 14.56
C ASN A 198 26.61 8.48 14.37
N ALA A 199 26.70 7.96 13.14
CA ALA A 199 26.24 6.61 12.81
C ALA A 199 26.97 5.51 13.60
N ASP A 200 28.28 5.65 13.85
CA ASP A 200 29.06 4.66 14.61
C ASP A 200 28.67 4.65 16.09
N ASP A 201 28.38 5.81 16.67
CA ASP A 201 27.86 5.93 18.04
C ASP A 201 26.53 5.20 18.17
N ILE A 202 25.63 5.30 17.16
CA ILE A 202 24.40 4.51 17.14
C ILE A 202 24.72 3.02 17.14
N ARG A 203 25.66 2.60 16.30
CA ARG A 203 26.10 1.21 16.16
C ARG A 203 26.86 0.69 17.39
N GLN A 204 27.25 1.52 18.33
CA GLN A 204 27.99 1.05 19.52
C GLN A 204 27.15 1.20 20.78
N ASN A 205 26.53 2.36 20.97
CA ASN A 205 26.01 2.79 22.27
C ASN A 205 24.49 2.99 22.30
N HIS A 206 23.82 2.99 21.15
CA HIS A 206 22.37 3.21 21.08
C HIS A 206 21.61 2.00 20.57
N ARG A 207 20.29 2.15 20.57
CA ARG A 207 19.31 1.14 20.18
C ARG A 207 18.44 1.68 19.05
N VAL A 208 18.03 0.79 18.15
CA VAL A 208 17.18 1.15 17.00
C VAL A 208 15.82 0.47 17.05
N VAL A 209 14.84 1.11 16.43
CA VAL A 209 13.54 0.53 16.11
C VAL A 209 13.52 0.22 14.62
N LEU A 210 13.09 -0.99 14.25
CA LEU A 210 12.98 -1.41 12.85
C LEU A 210 11.53 -1.58 12.43
N GLN A 211 11.20 -1.07 11.24
CA GLN A 211 9.94 -1.36 10.55
C GLN A 211 10.22 -2.37 9.43
N ASP A 212 9.93 -3.64 9.66
CA ASP A 212 10.15 -4.75 8.74
C ASP A 212 8.87 -4.99 7.92
N ALA A 213 8.79 -4.37 6.73
CA ALA A 213 7.70 -4.53 5.78
C ALA A 213 8.22 -4.50 4.34
N GLU A 214 7.48 -5.12 3.40
CA GLU A 214 7.89 -5.32 2.00
C GLU A 214 8.31 -4.02 1.31
N GLN A 215 7.52 -2.96 1.46
CA GLN A 215 7.78 -1.64 0.86
C GLN A 215 8.78 -0.77 1.63
N THR A 216 9.52 -1.35 2.58
CA THR A 216 10.52 -0.64 3.39
C THR A 216 11.92 -1.15 3.07
N LYS A 217 12.88 -0.22 2.99
CA LYS A 217 14.30 -0.58 2.86
C LYS A 217 14.94 -1.04 4.18
N ALA A 218 14.16 -1.52 5.15
CA ALA A 218 14.66 -1.74 6.50
C ALA A 218 15.77 -2.79 6.58
N LYS A 219 15.64 -3.88 5.82
CA LYS A 219 16.70 -4.91 5.73
C LYS A 219 17.97 -4.35 5.09
N GLU A 220 17.85 -3.69 3.94
CA GLU A 220 18.98 -3.06 3.24
C GLU A 220 19.68 -2.01 4.11
N MET A 221 18.90 -1.19 4.83
CA MET A 221 19.41 -0.18 5.73
C MET A 221 20.11 -0.82 6.94
N TYR A 222 19.56 -1.89 7.51
CA TYR A 222 20.20 -2.62 8.59
C TYR A 222 21.53 -3.24 8.12
N GLU A 223 21.55 -3.88 6.95
CA GLU A 223 22.77 -4.44 6.37
C GLU A 223 23.79 -3.33 6.09
N LYS A 224 23.36 -2.20 5.53
CA LYS A 224 24.26 -1.09 5.19
C LYS A 224 24.90 -0.42 6.42
N TYR A 225 24.12 -0.17 7.47
CA TYR A 225 24.59 0.64 8.62
C TYR A 225 24.90 -0.18 9.87
N ALA A 226 24.43 -1.42 9.94
CA ALA A 226 24.60 -2.32 11.08
C ALA A 226 25.11 -3.74 10.71
N ALA A 227 25.68 -3.93 9.51
CA ALA A 227 26.28 -5.21 9.07
C ALA A 227 27.16 -5.85 10.15
N GLY A 228 26.92 -7.12 10.48
CA GLY A 228 27.71 -7.87 11.46
C GLY A 228 27.41 -7.57 12.93
N ARG A 229 26.41 -6.73 13.25
CA ARG A 229 25.89 -6.57 14.61
C ARG A 229 24.71 -7.53 14.83
N GLU A 230 24.75 -8.28 15.93
CA GLU A 230 23.58 -9.06 16.36
C GLU A 230 22.40 -8.12 16.64
N GLN A 231 21.21 -8.50 16.18
CA GLN A 231 20.01 -7.70 16.40
C GLN A 231 19.60 -7.70 17.88
N VAL A 232 19.76 -8.82 18.58
CA VAL A 232 19.44 -8.93 20.00
C VAL A 232 20.36 -8.01 20.80
N GLY A 233 19.77 -7.14 21.62
CA GLY A 233 20.50 -6.13 22.39
C GLY A 233 20.71 -4.80 21.67
N PHE A 234 20.66 -4.78 20.33
CA PHE A 234 20.74 -3.54 19.53
C PHE A 234 19.37 -3.06 19.04
N VAL A 235 18.58 -3.94 18.45
CA VAL A 235 17.22 -3.66 18.01
C VAL A 235 16.30 -3.75 19.23
N ALA A 236 15.77 -2.61 19.66
CA ALA A 236 14.88 -2.55 20.82
C ALA A 236 13.49 -3.10 20.50
N MET A 237 12.99 -2.82 19.29
CA MET A 237 11.68 -3.25 18.81
C MET A 237 11.72 -3.46 17.29
N ARG A 238 10.93 -4.42 16.82
CA ARG A 238 10.64 -4.64 15.41
C ARG A 238 9.13 -4.71 15.21
N ASN A 239 8.62 -4.00 14.21
CA ASN A 239 7.21 -3.96 13.85
C ASN A 239 7.07 -3.95 12.32
N ASN A 240 5.86 -4.02 11.78
CA ASN A 240 5.59 -4.03 10.34
C ASN A 240 4.62 -2.93 9.89
N VAL A 241 4.31 -1.96 10.75
CA VAL A 241 3.34 -0.88 10.46
C VAL A 241 3.88 0.47 10.93
N SER A 242 3.74 1.50 10.10
CA SER A 242 4.31 2.83 10.34
C SER A 242 3.76 3.48 11.60
N THR A 243 2.50 3.20 11.95
CA THR A 243 1.93 3.68 13.22
C THR A 243 2.65 3.13 14.46
N ALA A 244 2.91 1.82 14.51
CA ALA A 244 3.65 1.23 15.63
C ALA A 244 5.10 1.73 15.65
N HIS A 245 5.72 1.88 14.48
CA HIS A 245 7.07 2.41 14.33
C HIS A 245 7.22 3.83 14.91
N LEU A 246 6.34 4.75 14.48
CA LEU A 246 6.32 6.12 14.99
C LEU A 246 6.16 6.15 16.51
N TRP A 247 5.17 5.43 17.04
CA TRP A 247 4.89 5.42 18.48
C TRP A 247 6.03 4.82 19.31
N SER A 248 6.70 3.78 18.79
CA SER A 248 7.83 3.17 19.47
C SER A 248 8.99 4.17 19.63
N ILE A 249 9.29 4.94 18.58
CA ILE A 249 10.33 5.99 18.59
C ILE A 249 9.91 7.15 19.52
N ALA A 250 8.67 7.62 19.38
CA ALA A 250 8.10 8.69 20.20
C ALA A 250 8.07 8.37 21.70
N LYS A 251 7.89 7.09 22.06
CA LYS A 251 7.94 6.62 23.45
C LYS A 251 9.34 6.23 23.94
N GLY A 252 10.37 6.43 23.11
CA GLY A 252 11.76 6.22 23.50
C GLY A 252 12.19 4.76 23.54
N ALA A 253 11.65 3.92 22.66
CA ALA A 253 12.20 2.58 22.47
C ALA A 253 13.59 2.61 21.80
N GLY A 254 13.84 3.60 20.93
CA GLY A 254 15.09 3.71 20.20
C GLY A 254 15.04 4.78 19.11
N ILE A 255 16.09 4.81 18.30
CA ILE A 255 16.23 5.65 17.10
C ILE A 255 15.55 4.94 15.94
N GLY A 256 14.84 5.67 15.08
CA GLY A 256 14.26 5.09 13.88
C GLY A 256 14.16 6.06 12.72
N TRP A 257 14.05 5.49 11.53
CA TRP A 257 13.95 6.24 10.28
C TRP A 257 12.49 6.56 9.97
N LEU A 258 12.20 7.84 9.79
CA LEU A 258 10.86 8.34 9.57
C LEU A 258 10.84 9.37 8.43
N PRO A 259 9.69 9.56 7.76
CA PRO A 259 9.49 10.65 6.82
C PRO A 259 9.85 12.01 7.41
N THR A 260 10.46 12.88 6.60
CA THR A 260 10.84 14.23 7.06
C THR A 260 9.65 15.06 7.49
N TYR A 261 8.43 14.79 6.98
CA TYR A 261 7.22 15.51 7.36
C TYR A 261 6.71 15.21 8.78
N VAL A 262 7.32 14.27 9.52
CA VAL A 262 6.85 13.88 10.86
C VAL A 262 6.66 15.05 11.84
N PRO A 263 7.51 16.10 11.88
CA PRO A 263 7.25 17.25 12.76
C PRO A 263 5.94 17.98 12.47
N ALA A 264 5.43 17.93 11.23
CA ALA A 264 4.11 18.46 10.90
C ALA A 264 2.97 17.69 11.58
N LEU A 265 3.21 16.44 12.00
CA LEU A 265 2.23 15.60 12.68
C LEU A 265 2.07 15.98 14.16
N GLY A 266 3.07 16.64 14.78
CA GLY A 266 2.95 17.29 16.10
C GLY A 266 3.67 16.64 17.30
N ASP A 267 4.47 15.59 17.09
CA ASP A 267 5.31 14.97 18.13
C ASP A 267 6.69 15.66 18.20
N PRO A 268 7.24 16.01 19.38
CA PRO A 268 8.57 16.61 19.51
C PRO A 268 9.72 15.62 19.25
N LEU A 269 9.68 14.89 18.14
CA LEU A 269 10.81 14.06 17.70
C LEU A 269 11.96 14.94 17.20
N ILE A 270 13.17 14.57 17.58
CA ILE A 270 14.40 15.28 17.25
C ILE A 270 15.00 14.63 15.99
N PRO A 271 15.12 15.34 14.86
CA PRO A 271 15.83 14.84 13.69
C PRO A 271 17.33 14.72 13.99
N LEU A 272 17.96 13.63 13.54
CA LEU A 272 19.38 13.36 13.72
C LEU A 272 20.16 13.60 12.42
N ASP A 273 21.01 14.63 12.45
CA ASP A 273 21.87 15.07 11.35
C ASP A 273 23.16 14.21 11.25
N ILE A 274 23.00 12.91 11.04
CA ILE A 274 24.12 11.93 11.10
C ILE A 274 24.48 11.31 9.74
N GLY A 275 23.97 11.87 8.63
CA GLY A 275 24.30 11.45 7.26
C GLY A 275 23.63 10.15 6.79
N VAL A 276 22.64 9.63 7.53
CA VAL A 276 21.96 8.37 7.22
C VAL A 276 20.54 8.62 6.72
N GLN A 277 20.40 9.20 5.53
CA GLN A 277 19.11 9.51 4.90
C GLN A 277 18.94 8.80 3.55
N PHE A 278 17.68 8.61 3.14
CA PHE A 278 17.35 8.03 1.84
C PHE A 278 16.01 8.56 1.31
N GLN A 279 15.73 8.25 0.05
CA GLN A 279 14.57 8.75 -0.67
C GLN A 279 13.80 7.58 -1.29
N LEU A 280 12.48 7.72 -1.34
CA LEU A 280 11.56 6.81 -2.03
C LEU A 280 10.68 7.65 -2.96
N ASP A 281 10.55 7.23 -4.21
CA ASP A 281 9.62 7.88 -5.12
C ASP A 281 8.19 7.42 -4.81
N ILE A 282 7.25 8.36 -4.84
CA ILE A 282 5.83 8.09 -4.62
C ILE A 282 5.17 7.94 -5.99
N TRP A 283 4.64 6.76 -6.26
CA TRP A 283 4.01 6.40 -7.53
C TRP A 283 2.50 6.29 -7.35
N LEU A 284 1.77 6.93 -8.26
CA LEU A 284 0.35 6.71 -8.47
C LEU A 284 0.15 5.73 -9.63
N THR A 285 -0.62 4.68 -9.39
CA THR A 285 -1.02 3.70 -10.41
C THR A 285 -2.52 3.60 -10.54
N TYR A 286 -3.01 3.41 -11.76
CA TYR A 286 -4.43 3.16 -12.07
C TYR A 286 -4.57 2.56 -13.47
N HIS A 287 -5.67 1.86 -13.72
CA HIS A 287 -5.98 1.36 -15.06
C HIS A 287 -6.23 2.53 -16.03
N PRO A 288 -5.73 2.52 -17.30
CA PRO A 288 -5.89 3.65 -18.23
C PRO A 288 -7.34 4.14 -18.40
N ASP A 289 -8.30 3.21 -18.36
CA ASP A 289 -9.73 3.51 -18.48
C ASP A 289 -10.36 4.10 -17.23
N ALA A 290 -9.70 4.03 -16.07
CA ALA A 290 -10.17 4.63 -14.82
C ALA A 290 -10.45 6.13 -14.98
N LYS A 291 -9.64 6.83 -15.80
CA LYS A 291 -9.88 8.25 -16.12
C LYS A 291 -11.16 8.51 -16.89
N LYS A 292 -11.78 7.52 -17.54
CA LYS A 292 -13.06 7.70 -18.25
C LYS A 292 -14.23 7.84 -17.25
N ILE A 293 -14.08 7.33 -16.04
CA ILE A 293 -15.07 7.45 -14.96
C ILE A 293 -14.86 8.78 -14.23
N ALA A 294 -15.89 9.65 -14.21
CA ALA A 294 -15.79 11.01 -13.68
C ALA A 294 -15.35 11.06 -12.20
N ARG A 295 -15.97 10.26 -11.32
CA ARG A 295 -15.61 10.19 -9.89
C ARG A 295 -14.18 9.70 -9.65
N VAL A 296 -13.70 8.73 -10.44
CA VAL A 296 -12.35 8.19 -10.31
C VAL A 296 -11.32 9.18 -10.82
N ARG A 297 -11.60 9.87 -11.94
CA ARG A 297 -10.77 11.00 -12.40
C ARG A 297 -10.63 12.07 -11.32
N GLN A 298 -11.73 12.42 -10.67
CA GLN A 298 -11.73 13.41 -9.59
C GLN A 298 -10.85 12.98 -8.40
N LEU A 299 -10.89 11.71 -8.02
CA LEU A 299 -10.03 11.15 -6.98
C LEU A 299 -8.55 11.12 -7.42
N ILE A 300 -8.26 10.77 -8.67
CA ILE A 300 -6.91 10.80 -9.25
C ILE A 300 -6.34 12.21 -9.17
N ASP A 301 -7.08 13.21 -9.65
CA ASP A 301 -6.61 14.60 -9.70
C ASP A 301 -6.39 15.16 -8.28
N TRP A 302 -7.31 14.86 -7.35
CA TRP A 302 -7.14 15.20 -5.93
C TRP A 302 -5.92 14.52 -5.30
N THR A 303 -5.67 13.25 -5.64
CA THR A 303 -4.52 12.50 -5.10
C THR A 303 -3.23 13.14 -5.58
N VAL A 304 -3.10 13.46 -6.88
CA VAL A 304 -1.92 14.16 -7.42
C VAL A 304 -1.69 15.50 -6.71
N GLN A 305 -2.74 16.30 -6.52
CA GLN A 305 -2.65 17.59 -5.81
C GLN A 305 -2.24 17.42 -4.34
N SER A 306 -2.68 16.33 -3.70
CA SER A 306 -2.34 16.01 -2.31
C SER A 306 -0.86 15.70 -2.10
N PHE A 307 -0.08 15.46 -3.16
CA PHE A 307 1.37 15.25 -3.10
C PHE A 307 2.17 16.35 -3.82
N ASP A 308 1.54 17.43 -4.28
CA ASP A 308 2.24 18.49 -5.02
C ASP A 308 3.35 19.12 -4.17
N GLY A 309 4.61 18.91 -4.55
CA GLY A 309 5.79 19.41 -3.86
C GLY A 309 5.86 20.95 -3.76
N ARG A 310 5.11 21.68 -4.60
CA ARG A 310 4.99 23.14 -4.51
C ARG A 310 4.11 23.57 -3.33
N LYS A 311 3.07 22.79 -3.02
CA LYS A 311 2.17 22.99 -1.88
C LYS A 311 2.76 22.36 -0.60
N TYR A 312 3.38 21.19 -0.74
CA TYR A 312 3.93 20.38 0.35
C TYR A 312 5.41 20.11 0.12
N PRO A 313 6.32 21.01 0.54
CA PRO A 313 7.75 20.96 0.19
C PRO A 313 8.45 19.65 0.54
N TRP A 314 7.98 18.92 1.56
CA TRP A 314 8.49 17.60 1.94
C TRP A 314 8.21 16.48 0.93
N PHE A 315 7.37 16.70 -0.09
CA PHE A 315 7.19 15.81 -1.22
C PHE A 315 7.91 16.27 -2.50
N SER A 316 8.63 17.39 -2.44
CA SER A 316 9.42 17.86 -3.57
C SER A 316 10.62 16.94 -3.83
N ASP A 317 11.18 17.00 -5.04
CA ASP A 317 12.39 16.23 -5.38
C ASP A 317 13.59 16.67 -4.53
N GLU A 318 13.62 17.94 -4.12
CA GLU A 318 14.64 18.51 -3.27
C GLU A 318 14.40 18.17 -1.81
N PHE A 319 15.50 17.93 -1.09
CA PHE A 319 15.43 17.64 0.33
C PHE A 319 15.13 18.93 1.13
N VAL A 320 14.06 18.90 1.91
CA VAL A 320 13.74 19.94 2.90
C VAL A 320 13.96 19.39 4.29
N HIS A 321 14.92 19.98 5.00
CA HIS A 321 15.26 19.56 6.35
C HIS A 321 14.08 19.78 7.32
N PRO A 322 13.78 18.84 8.26
CA PRO A 322 12.64 18.98 9.16
C PRO A 322 12.58 20.27 9.98
N LYS A 323 13.74 20.86 10.32
CA LYS A 323 13.85 22.16 11.02
C LYS A 323 13.38 23.36 10.17
N ASP A 324 13.37 23.22 8.85
CA ASP A 324 13.02 24.30 7.91
C ASP A 324 11.63 24.13 7.29
N LEU A 325 10.92 23.03 7.60
CA LEU A 325 9.59 22.74 7.05
C LEU A 325 8.59 23.87 7.27
N GLN A 326 8.57 24.46 8.47
CA GLN A 326 7.65 25.56 8.79
C GLN A 326 7.94 26.81 7.96
N LYS A 327 9.21 27.08 7.63
CA LYS A 327 9.59 28.22 6.77
C LYS A 327 9.30 27.93 5.30
N ALA A 328 9.49 26.68 4.88
CA ALA A 328 9.27 26.24 3.51
C ALA A 328 7.78 26.15 3.17
N TYR A 329 6.93 25.80 4.15
CA TYR A 329 5.48 25.74 3.99
C TYR A 329 4.89 27.15 3.98
N LYS A 330 4.60 27.66 2.77
CA LYS A 330 4.10 29.03 2.54
C LYS A 330 2.57 29.14 2.58
N GLU A 331 1.87 28.02 2.76
CA GLU A 331 0.41 27.96 2.78
C GLU A 331 -0.17 28.34 4.16
N ALA A 332 -1.37 28.91 4.15
CA ALA A 332 -2.09 29.30 5.36
C ALA A 332 -2.95 28.16 5.95
N GLU A 333 -3.05 27.02 5.27
CA GLU A 333 -3.83 25.88 5.73
C GLU A 333 -3.17 25.26 6.98
N PRO A 334 -3.92 25.07 8.09
CA PRO A 334 -3.38 24.40 9.25
C PRO A 334 -3.10 22.93 8.91
N LEU A 335 -1.84 22.51 9.06
CA LEU A 335 -1.49 21.09 8.96
C LEU A 335 -2.20 20.32 10.08
N VAL A 336 -2.78 19.17 9.74
CA VAL A 336 -3.44 18.32 10.72
C VAL A 336 -2.41 17.83 11.71
N ASN A 337 -2.47 18.38 12.92
CA ASN A 337 -1.74 17.85 14.06
C ASN A 337 -2.49 16.62 14.56
N LEU A 338 -1.95 15.43 14.30
CA LEU A 338 -2.54 14.17 14.74
C LEU A 338 -2.64 14.04 16.27
N PHE A 339 -1.93 14.90 17.01
CA PHE A 339 -1.97 14.99 18.47
C PHE A 339 -2.79 16.19 18.99
N ALA A 340 -3.43 16.98 18.11
CA ALA A 340 -4.31 18.06 18.52
C ALA A 340 -5.56 17.48 19.21
N GLY A 341 -5.62 17.65 20.53
CA GLY A 341 -6.70 17.12 21.37
C GLY A 341 -6.18 16.34 22.58
N PHE A 342 -5.10 15.57 22.44
CA PHE A 342 -4.50 14.83 23.56
C PHE A 342 -3.81 15.75 24.59
N LYS A 343 -3.27 16.90 24.16
CA LYS A 343 -2.69 17.90 25.06
C LYS A 343 -3.73 18.67 25.89
N LYS A 344 -5.02 18.66 25.52
CA LYS A 344 -6.09 19.40 26.20
C LYS A 344 -6.79 18.63 27.33
N VAL A 345 -6.45 17.36 27.54
CA VAL A 345 -6.88 16.64 28.74
C VAL A 345 -5.88 16.98 29.84
N SER A 346 -6.33 17.70 30.87
CA SER A 346 -5.64 17.87 32.15
C SER A 346 -4.89 16.59 32.48
N ARG A 347 -3.54 16.64 32.49
CA ARG A 347 -2.62 15.50 32.67
C ARG A 347 -3.33 14.30 33.31
N PRO A 348 -3.83 13.31 32.53
CA PRO A 348 -4.31 12.09 33.17
C PRO A 348 -3.13 11.56 33.99
N LYS A 349 -3.36 11.16 35.25
CA LYS A 349 -2.33 10.56 36.08
C LYS A 349 -1.80 9.33 35.32
N ILE A 350 -0.65 9.49 34.66
CA ILE A 350 0.07 8.39 34.04
C ILE A 350 0.64 7.59 35.21
N VAL A 351 -0.02 6.50 35.57
CA VAL A 351 0.54 5.51 36.47
C VAL A 351 1.62 4.77 35.68
N PRO A 352 2.88 4.73 36.15
CA PRO A 352 3.92 4.00 35.44
C PRO A 352 3.54 2.51 35.40
N ILE A 353 3.61 1.91 34.20
CA ILE A 353 3.27 0.49 33.96
C ILE A 353 4.25 -0.45 34.69
N TYR A 354 5.39 0.08 35.17
CA TYR A 354 6.32 -0.64 36.02
C TYR A 354 6.71 0.22 37.24
N PRO A 355 6.55 -0.28 38.48
CA PRO A 355 7.17 0.36 39.63
C PRO A 355 8.69 0.29 39.48
N ASN A 356 9.37 1.40 39.79
CA ASN A 356 10.83 1.50 39.86
C ASN A 356 11.41 0.22 40.48
N ARG A 357 12.22 -0.53 39.72
CA ARG A 357 13.23 -1.38 40.35
C ARG A 357 14.24 -0.44 40.98
N ALA A 358 13.95 -0.01 42.20
CA ALA A 358 14.93 0.60 43.07
C ALA A 358 16.10 -0.38 43.17
N SER A 359 17.27 0.12 42.79
CA SER A 359 18.57 -0.39 43.16
C SER A 359 18.61 -0.67 44.66
N GLY A 360 18.52 -1.95 45.03
CA GLY A 360 18.82 -2.43 46.37
C GLY A 360 20.22 -3.05 46.38
N THR A 361 21.26 -2.22 46.44
CA THR A 361 22.50 -2.59 47.13
C THR A 361 22.34 -2.14 48.57
N ASP A 362 22.05 -3.08 49.47
CA ASP A 362 22.61 -3.15 50.83
C ASP A 362 22.05 -4.37 51.56
N ARG A 363 22.82 -5.47 51.57
CA ARG A 363 23.36 -6.12 52.77
C ARG A 363 24.30 -7.25 52.41
#